data_AF-A0A2T3ZEP8-F1
#
_entry.id   AF-A0A2T3ZEP8-F1
#
_cell.length_a   1.000
_cell.length_b   1.000
_cell.length_c   1.000
_cell.angle_alpha   90.00
_cell.angle_beta   90.00
_cell.angle_gamma   90.00
#
_symmetry.space_group_name_H-M   'P 1'
#
loop_
_entity.id
_entity.type
_entity.pdbx_description
1 polymer ?
#
loop_
_entity_poly.entity_id
_entity_poly.type
_entity_poly.pdbx_seq_one_letter_code
_entity_poly.pdbx_strand_id
1 'polypeptide(L)'
;MPGIQLEIFKFGVCLMFPIGFMYYFGTNLDNRFKVHDFWPKPEECNKLPQDREEVIAEYERIVARQKIRQALQEERQRQQAEQAQRNESS
;
A
#
# COMPACT_ATOMS: atom_id res chain seq x y z
N MET A 1 36.39 -43.41 -17.62
CA MET A 1 35.88 -42.33 -16.75
C MET A 1 34.58 -41.76 -17.33
N PRO A 2 33.45 -42.48 -17.18
CA PRO A 2 32.14 -42.04 -17.67
C PRO A 2 31.49 -40.94 -16.79
N GLY A 3 31.99 -40.72 -15.56
CA GLY A 3 31.40 -39.73 -14.63
C GLY A 3 31.61 -38.27 -15.02
N ILE A 4 32.81 -37.92 -15.53
CA ILE A 4 33.18 -36.53 -15.83
C ILE A 4 32.31 -35.94 -16.95
N GLN A 5 32.02 -36.73 -18.00
CA GLN A 5 31.17 -36.26 -19.10
C GLN A 5 29.72 -36.02 -18.66
N LEU A 6 29.22 -36.83 -17.73
CA LEU A 6 27.87 -36.68 -17.17
C LEU A 6 27.78 -35.43 -16.27
N GLU A 7 28.83 -35.14 -15.50
CA GLU A 7 28.91 -33.94 -14.67
C GLU A 7 28.93 -32.65 -15.51
N ILE A 8 29.68 -32.64 -16.62
CA ILE A 8 29.72 -31.51 -17.56
C ILE A 8 28.37 -31.28 -18.22
N PHE A 9 27.67 -32.35 -18.62
CA PHE A 9 26.32 -32.25 -19.17
C PHE A 9 25.33 -31.68 -18.13
N LYS A 10 25.36 -32.19 -16.90
CA LYS A 10 24.49 -31.74 -15.82
C LYS A 10 24.73 -30.26 -15.47
N PHE A 11 25.99 -29.85 -15.44
CA PHE A 11 26.38 -28.45 -15.24
C PHE A 11 25.91 -27.56 -16.41
N GLY A 12 26.09 -28.02 -17.65
CA GLY A 12 25.63 -27.32 -18.84
C GLY A 12 24.12 -27.11 -18.86
N VAL A 13 23.34 -28.13 -18.49
CA VAL A 13 21.87 -28.01 -18.36
C VAL A 13 21.50 -27.05 -17.23
N CYS A 14 22.12 -27.16 -16.06
CA CYS A 14 21.84 -26.27 -14.93
C CYS A 14 22.18 -24.81 -15.20
N LEU A 15 23.12 -24.51 -16.12
CA LEU A 15 23.42 -23.13 -16.53
C LEU A 15 22.53 -22.67 -17.69
N MET A 16 22.39 -23.48 -18.74
CA MET A 16 21.64 -23.10 -19.95
C MET A 16 20.13 -23.02 -19.70
N PHE A 17 19.60 -23.87 -18.83
CA PHE A 17 18.17 -23.87 -18.50
C PHE A 17 17.70 -22.54 -17.88
N PRO A 18 18.30 -22.03 -16.78
CA PRO A 18 17.85 -20.75 -16.20
C PRO A 18 18.18 -19.55 -17.09
N ILE A 19 19.32 -19.55 -17.80
CA ILE A 19 19.70 -18.45 -18.70
C ILE A 19 18.73 -18.38 -19.89
N GLY A 20 18.43 -19.51 -20.53
CA GLY A 20 17.48 -19.58 -21.63
C GLY A 20 16.05 -19.25 -21.19
N PHE A 21 15.64 -19.75 -20.02
CA PHE A 21 14.34 -19.42 -19.43
C PHE A 21 14.21 -17.92 -19.13
N MET A 22 15.24 -17.30 -18.54
CA MET A 22 15.31 -15.85 -18.33
C MET A 22 15.35 -15.07 -19.65
N TYR A 23 16.05 -15.54 -20.68
CA TYR A 23 16.07 -14.83 -21.97
C TYR A 23 14.69 -14.84 -22.65
N TYR A 24 14.02 -16.00 -22.63
CA TYR A 24 12.72 -16.20 -23.26
C TYR A 24 11.58 -15.53 -22.49
N PHE A 25 11.52 -15.69 -21.17
CA PHE A 25 10.47 -15.09 -20.34
C PHE A 25 10.85 -13.69 -19.83
N GLY A 26 12.08 -13.50 -19.37
CA GLY A 26 12.58 -12.30 -18.66
C GLY A 26 12.51 -10.99 -19.44
N THR A 27 12.61 -11.04 -20.76
CA THR A 27 12.57 -9.83 -21.62
C THR A 27 11.16 -9.42 -22.02
N ASN A 28 10.16 -10.27 -21.80
CA ASN A 28 8.78 -10.08 -22.29
C ASN A 28 7.70 -10.33 -21.21
N LEU A 29 8.06 -10.34 -19.92
CA LEU A 29 7.04 -10.46 -18.85
C LEU A 29 6.02 -9.33 -18.91
N ASP A 30 6.49 -8.11 -19.19
CA ASP A 30 5.64 -6.92 -19.20
C ASP A 30 4.55 -7.02 -20.28
N ASN A 31 4.83 -7.56 -21.47
CA ASN A 31 3.81 -7.71 -22.51
C ASN A 31 2.90 -8.93 -22.31
N ARG A 32 3.38 -9.99 -21.63
CA ARG A 32 2.66 -11.26 -21.47
C ARG A 32 1.84 -11.35 -20.17
N PHE A 33 2.22 -10.61 -19.14
CA PHE A 33 1.55 -10.58 -17.83
C PHE A 33 0.94 -9.22 -17.48
N LYS A 34 0.80 -8.32 -18.46
CA LYS A 34 0.00 -7.10 -18.31
C LYS A 34 -1.46 -7.47 -18.11
N VAL A 35 -1.88 -7.48 -16.86
CA VAL A 35 -3.30 -7.53 -16.51
C VAL A 35 -3.90 -6.18 -16.91
N HIS A 36 -4.91 -6.22 -17.78
CA HIS A 36 -5.68 -5.04 -18.16
C HIS A 36 -6.26 -4.40 -16.88
N ASP A 37 -6.04 -3.09 -16.72
CA ASP A 37 -6.50 -2.31 -15.55
C ASP A 37 -5.98 -2.80 -14.19
N PHE A 38 -4.76 -3.39 -14.13
CA PHE A 38 -4.14 -3.79 -12.86
C PHE A 38 -4.01 -2.64 -11.85
N TRP A 39 -3.62 -1.46 -12.34
CA TRP A 39 -3.52 -0.26 -11.53
C TRP A 39 -4.82 0.54 -11.66
N PRO A 40 -5.39 1.05 -10.55
CA PRO A 40 -6.53 1.94 -10.59
C PRO A 40 -6.20 3.14 -11.47
N LYS A 41 -7.19 3.59 -12.24
CA LYS A 41 -6.99 4.69 -13.18
C LYS A 41 -6.58 5.93 -12.39
N PRO A 42 -5.76 6.83 -12.95
CA PRO A 42 -5.36 8.06 -12.26
C PRO A 42 -6.55 8.94 -11.84
N GLU A 43 -7.71 8.75 -12.47
CA GLU A 43 -8.99 9.38 -12.09
C GLU A 43 -9.61 8.78 -10.82
N GLU A 44 -9.36 7.50 -10.54
CA GLU A 44 -9.81 6.77 -9.35
C GLU A 44 -8.85 6.93 -8.16
N CYS A 45 -7.62 7.37 -8.45
CA CYS A 45 -6.64 7.69 -7.42
C CYS A 45 -6.99 9.00 -6.71
N ASN A 46 -6.76 9.04 -5.40
CA ASN A 46 -6.91 10.26 -4.63
C ASN A 46 -5.92 11.32 -5.18
N LYS A 47 -6.46 12.46 -5.64
CA LYS A 47 -5.65 13.57 -6.15
C LYS A 47 -5.00 14.26 -4.97
N LEU A 48 -3.71 14.00 -4.77
CA LEU A 48 -2.95 14.70 -3.75
C LEU A 48 -2.76 16.16 -4.19
N PRO A 49 -2.94 17.13 -3.29
CA PRO A 49 -2.68 18.53 -3.61
C PRO A 49 -1.23 18.68 -4.12
N GLN A 50 -1.07 19.25 -5.31
CA GLN A 50 0.24 19.37 -5.96
C GLN A 50 0.91 20.71 -5.68
N ASP A 51 0.12 21.74 -5.35
CA ASP A 51 0.60 23.09 -5.08
C ASP A 51 0.71 23.36 -3.57
N ARG A 52 1.66 24.21 -3.15
CA ARG A 52 1.89 24.56 -1.75
C ARG A 52 0.67 25.24 -1.12
N GLU A 53 0.00 26.12 -1.86
CA GLU A 53 -1.19 26.82 -1.36
C GLU A 53 -2.34 25.84 -1.11
N GLU A 54 -2.53 24.89 -2.02
CA GLU A 54 -3.53 23.82 -1.91
C GLU A 54 -3.25 22.90 -0.70
N VAL A 55 -1.98 22.57 -0.46
CA VAL A 55 -1.54 21.79 0.71
C VAL A 55 -1.87 22.52 2.02
N ILE A 56 -1.62 23.83 2.10
CA ILE A 56 -1.90 24.63 3.30
C ILE A 56 -3.41 24.69 3.55
N ALA A 57 -4.21 24.94 2.51
CA ALA A 57 -5.66 24.99 2.63
C ALA A 57 -6.27 23.64 3.09
N GLU A 58 -5.82 22.51 2.53
CA GLU A 58 -6.30 21.19 2.95
C GLU A 58 -5.80 20.85 4.37
N TYR A 59 -4.60 21.28 4.75
CA TYR A 59 -4.11 21.14 6.12
C TYR A 59 -4.98 21.90 7.13
N GLU A 60 -5.31 23.16 6.86
CA GLU A 60 -6.19 23.96 7.71
C GLU A 60 -7.58 23.34 7.85
N ARG A 61 -8.14 22.81 6.75
CA ARG A 61 -9.39 22.07 6.75
C ARG A 61 -9.33 20.83 7.65
N ILE A 62 -8.24 20.06 7.58
CA ILE A 62 -8.04 18.88 8.43
C ILE A 62 -7.96 19.28 9.91
N VAL A 63 -7.19 20.31 10.23
CA VAL A 63 -7.02 20.81 11.62
C VAL A 63 -8.36 21.32 12.18
N ALA A 64 -9.13 22.07 11.41
CA ALA A 64 -10.45 22.53 11.83
C ALA A 64 -11.40 21.37 12.15
N ARG A 65 -11.42 20.33 11.30
CA ARG A 65 -12.23 19.12 11.52
C ARG A 65 -11.79 18.36 12.76
N GLN A 66 -10.49 18.28 13.02
CA GLN A 66 -9.95 17.63 14.22
C GLN A 66 -10.36 18.37 15.50
N LYS A 67 -10.25 19.70 15.53
CA LYS A 67 -10.65 20.52 16.69
C LYS A 67 -12.12 20.32 17.05
N ILE A 68 -13.02 20.32 16.06
CA ILE A 68 -14.45 20.07 16.28
C ILE A 68 -14.67 18.66 16.86
N ARG A 69 -13.99 17.65 16.31
CA ARG A 69 -14.12 16.27 16.80
C ARG A 69 -13.64 16.13 18.25
N GLN A 70 -12.53 16.78 18.60
CA GLN A 70 -11.99 16.79 19.96
C GLN A 70 -12.96 17.44 20.95
N ALA A 71 -13.47 18.64 20.63
CA ALA A 71 -14.46 19.31 21.47
C ALA A 71 -15.72 18.44 21.71
N LEU A 72 -16.26 17.82 20.65
CA LEU A 72 -17.42 16.93 20.77
C LEU A 72 -17.11 15.66 21.58
N GLN A 73 -15.87 15.19 21.57
CA GLN A 73 -15.45 14.05 22.39
C GLN A 73 -15.33 14.44 23.86
N GLU A 74 -14.77 15.62 24.16
CA GLU A 74 -14.68 16.14 25.52
C GLU A 74 -16.07 16.39 26.14
N GLU A 75 -17.00 16.98 25.39
CA GLU A 75 -18.39 17.17 25.85
C GLU A 75 -19.08 15.85 26.17
N ARG A 76 -18.93 14.84 25.30
CA ARG A 76 -19.48 13.50 25.54
C ARG A 76 -18.86 12.84 26.77
N GLN A 77 -17.56 12.99 26.99
CA GLN A 77 -16.89 12.46 28.17
C GLN A 77 -17.40 13.14 29.45
N ARG A 78 -17.60 14.46 29.45
CA ARG A 78 -18.16 15.19 30.59
C ARG A 78 -19.59 14.73 30.91
N GLN A 79 -20.45 14.63 29.89
CA GLN A 79 -21.82 14.14 30.06
C GLN A 79 -21.86 12.71 30.61
N GLN A 80 -20.98 11.82 30.12
CA GLN A 80 -20.89 10.45 30.62
C GLN A 80 -20.39 10.40 32.08
N ALA A 81 -19.41 11.23 32.45
CA ALA A 81 -18.91 11.31 33.81
C ALA A 81 -19.98 11.85 34.79
N GLU A 82 -20.72 12.88 34.39
CA GLU A 82 -21.84 13.44 35.17
C GLU A 82 -22.98 12.42 35.33
N GLN A 83 -23.31 11.68 34.27
CA GLN A 83 -24.32 10.61 34.33
C GLN A 83 -23.87 9.44 35.23
N ALA A 84 -22.60 9.04 35.17
CA ALA A 84 -22.04 8.01 36.04
C ALA A 84 -22.11 8.43 37.52
N GLN A 85 -21.70 9.65 37.85
CA GLN A 85 -21.78 10.18 39.22
C GLN A 85 -23.23 10.26 39.72
N ARG A 86 -24.17 10.69 38.87
CA ARG A 86 -25.59 10.75 39.24
C ARG A 86 -26.17 9.36 39.53
N ASN A 87 -25.80 8.36 38.74
CA ASN A 87 -26.26 6.98 38.93
C ASN A 87 -25.66 6.31 40.17
N GLU A 88 -24.46 6.69 40.61
CA GLU A 88 -23.84 6.18 41.85
C GLU A 88 -24.42 6.83 43.12
N SER A 89 -25.02 8.02 42.99
CA SER A 89 -25.59 8.79 44.11
C SER A 89 -27.07 8.49 44.42
N SER A 90 -27.72 7.62 43.66
CA SER A 90 -29.15 7.26 43.78
C SER A 90 -29.35 5.82 44.21
#